data_AF-A0A1Z2KX85-F1
#
_entry.id   AF-A0A1Z2KX85-F1
#
_cell.length_a   1.000
_cell.length_b   1.000
_cell.length_c   1.000
_cell.angle_alpha   90.00
_cell.angle_beta   90.00
_cell.angle_gamma   90.00
#
_symmetry.space_group_name_H-M   'P 1'
#
loop_
_entity.id
_entity.type
_entity.pdbx_description
1 polymer ?
#
loop_
_entity_poly.entity_id
_entity_poly.type
_entity_poly.pdbx_seq_one_letter_code
_entity_poly.pdbx_strand_id
1 'polypeptide(L)' 'MLNSLNTARLIAFIREELDVVVKPVEISAANFRDVRSIAAMVSRGARRAA' A
#
# COMPACT_ATOMS: atom_id res chain seq x y z
N MET A 1 14.36 2.83 -5.49
CA MET A 1 14.43 1.55 -4.74
C MET A 1 13.58 1.69 -3.47
N LEU A 2 12.65 0.76 -3.26
CA LEU A 2 11.91 0.68 -2.00
C LEU A 2 12.80 0.02 -0.95
N ASN A 3 13.08 0.77 0.12
CA ASN A 3 13.67 0.27 1.36
C ASN A 3 12.63 0.42 2.48
N SER A 4 12.92 -0.07 3.68
CA SER A 4 11.94 -0.06 4.78
C SER A 4 11.40 1.34 5.08
N LEU A 5 12.24 2.38 5.03
CA LEU A 5 11.83 3.76 5.26
C LEU A 5 10.89 4.28 4.16
N ASN A 6 11.25 4.09 2.90
CA ASN A 6 10.41 4.52 1.77
C ASN A 6 9.09 3.75 1.73
N THR A 7 9.08 2.49 2.17
CA THR A 7 7.87 1.67 2.29
C THR A 7 6.95 2.23 3.37
N ALA A 8 7.48 2.57 4.55
CA ALA A 8 6.72 3.18 5.62
C ALA A 8 6.12 4.54 5.21
N ARG A 9 6.89 5.38 4.51
CA ARG A 9 6.41 6.66 3.97
C ARG A 9 5.27 6.47 2.96
N LEU A 10 5.39 5.48 2.08
CA LEU A 10 4.34 5.16 1.11
C LEU A 10 3.06 4.67 1.81
N ILE A 11 3.19 3.83 2.83
CA ILE A 11 2.03 3.36 3.62
C ILE A 11 1.33 4.53 4.32
N ALA A 12 2.09 5.46 4.91
CA ALA A 12 1.55 6.67 5.51
C ALA A 12 0.78 7.51 4.49
N PHE A 13 1.38 7.76 3.32
CA PHE A 13 0.75 8.49 2.22
C PHE A 13 -0.57 7.84 1.76
N ILE A 14 -0.58 6.51 1.57
CA ILE A 14 -1.80 5.78 1.16
C ILE A 14 -2.92 5.96 2.20
N ARG A 15 -2.58 5.96 3.49
CA ARG A 15 -3.55 6.16 4.55
C ARG A 15 -4.08 7.60 4.59
N GLU A 16 -3.20 8.59 4.51
CA GLU A 16 -3.54 10.01 4.66
C GLU A 16 -4.29 10.57 3.45
N GLU A 17 -3.87 10.20 2.24
CA GLU A 17 -4.37 10.81 1.01
C GLU A 17 -5.49 10.00 0.34
N LEU A 18 -5.52 8.68 0.55
CA LEU A 18 -6.48 7.79 -0.09
C LEU A 18 -7.49 7.17 0.89
N ASP A 19 -7.33 7.44 2.19
CA ASP A 19 -8.13 6.82 3.28
C ASP A 19 -8.15 5.28 3.22
N VAL A 20 -7.06 4.67 2.71
CA VAL A 20 -6.92 3.21 2.61
C VAL A 20 -5.97 2.69 3.68
N VAL A 21 -6.46 1.77 4.51
CA VAL A 21 -5.63 1.05 5.48
C VAL A 21 -4.94 -0.14 4.82
N VAL A 22 -3.60 -0.08 4.72
CA VAL A 22 -2.77 -1.23 4.30
C VAL A 22 -2.60 -2.18 5.49
N LYS A 23 -3.23 -3.36 5.41
CA LYS A 23 -3.12 -4.40 6.45
C LYS A 23 -1.70 -4.99 6.47
N PRO A 24 -1.18 -5.42 7.64
CA PRO A 24 0.15 -6.03 7.74
C PRO A 24 0.40 -7.18 6.76
N VAL A 25 -0.62 -8.02 6.49
CA VAL A 25 -0.55 -9.14 5.53
C VAL A 25 -0.32 -8.69 4.08
N GLU A 26 -0.67 -7.46 3.74
CA GLU A 26 -0.41 -6.89 2.41
C GLU A 26 1.02 -6.32 2.31
N ILE A 27 1.77 -6.23 3.42
CA ILE A 27 3.13 -5.68 3.42
C ILE A 27 4.12 -6.76 2.97
N SER A 28 4.28 -6.89 1.66
CA SER A 28 5.18 -7.88 1.04
C SER A 28 5.94 -7.29 -0.14
N ALA A 29 7.11 -7.84 -0.45
CA ALA A 29 7.90 -7.42 -1.60
C ALA A 29 7.12 -7.52 -2.92
N ALA A 30 6.17 -8.46 -3.04
CA ALA A 30 5.33 -8.61 -4.22
C ALA A 30 4.42 -7.40 -4.43
N ASN A 31 3.76 -6.91 -3.37
CA ASN A 31 2.88 -5.75 -3.43
C ASN A 31 3.63 -4.42 -3.62
N PHE A 32 4.92 -4.38 -3.26
CA PHE A 32 5.77 -3.20 -3.37
C PHE A 32 6.78 -3.27 -4.53
N ARG A 33 6.63 -4.23 -5.46
CA ARG A 33 7.58 -4.43 -6.57
C ARG A 33 7.56 -3.29 -7.59
N ASP A 34 6.36 -2.85 -7.95
CA ASP A 34 6.12 -1.84 -8.99
C ASP A 34 4.79 -1.11 -8.75
N VAL A 35 4.60 -0.02 -9.47
CA VAL A 35 3.41 0.84 -9.35
C VAL A 35 2.11 0.07 -9.60
N ARG A 36 2.12 -0.90 -10.52
CA ARG A 36 0.93 -1.71 -10.83
C ARG A 36 0.53 -2.59 -9.65
N SER A 37 1.51 -3.22 -9.00
CA SER A 37 1.29 -4.08 -7.85
C SER A 37 0.83 -3.28 -6.63
N ILE A 38 1.37 -2.07 -6.43
CA ILE A 38 0.95 -1.14 -5.37
C ILE A 38 -0.50 -0.69 -5.61
N ALA A 39 -0.84 -0.28 -6.84
CA ALA A 39 -2.20 0.10 -7.18
C ALA A 39 -3.20 -1.05 -6.95
N ALA A 40 -2.84 -2.27 -7.35
CA ALA A 40 -3.67 -3.45 -7.12
C ALA A 40 -3.90 -3.72 -5.63
N MET A 41 -2.88 -3.52 -4.78
CA MET A 41 -3.00 -3.61 -3.32
C MET A 41 -3.97 -2.55 -2.78
N VAL A 42 -3.81 -1.28 -3.17
CA VAL A 42 -4.68 -0.18 -2.75
C VAL A 42 -6.15 -0.45 -3.16
N SER A 43 -6.39 -0.92 -4.38
CA SER A 43 -7.74 -1.24 -4.87
C SER A 43 -8.42 -2.42 -4.11
N ARG A 44 -7.64 -3.33 -3.52
CA ARG A 44 -8.19 -4.38 -2.63
C ARG A 44 -8.60 -3.82 -1.27
N GLY A 45 -7.85 -2.84 -0.76
CA GLY A 45 -8.16 -2.14 0.49
C GLY A 45 -9.40 -1.25 0.39
N ALA A 46 -9.49 -0.45 -0.68
CA ALA A 46 -10.59 0.47 -0.93
C ALA A 46 -11.97 -0.22 -1.01
N ARG A 47 -12.03 -1.44 -1.55
CA ARG A 47 -13.29 -2.21 -1.69
C ARG A 47 -13.86 -2.76 -0.38
N ARG A 48 -13.13 -2.66 0.74
CA ARG A 48 -13.57 -3.16 2.06
C ARG A 48 -13.98 -2.06 3.04
N ALA A 49 -13.89 -0.79 2.64
CA ALA A 49 -14.30 0.37 3.44
C ALA A 49 -15.72 0.87 3.07
N ALA A 50 -16.42 0.17 2.17
CA ALA A 50 -17.80 0.45 1.75
C ALA A 50 -18.77 -0.62 2.27
#